data_AF-A0A7T4N582-F1
#
_entry.id   AF-A0A7T4N582-F1
#
_cell.length_a   1.000
_cell.length_b   1.000
_cell.length_c   1.000
_cell.angle_alpha   90.00
_cell.angle_beta   90.00
_cell.angle_gamma   90.00
#
_symmetry.space_group_name_H-M   'P 1'
#
loop_
_entity.id
_entity.type
_entity.pdbx_description
1 polymer ?
#
loop_
_entity_poly.entity_id
_entity_poly.type
_entity_poly.pdbx_seq_one_letter_code
_entity_poly.pdbx_strand_id
1 'polypeptide(L)'
;MTLETDIEAVREHAADTQALYREVCALMFFRYGETPTANRLYQLVRKGSMSAPAKALRDFWVEVREKTRVDVGRPDLPPDVAKAAGELAANLWRLSNDAATAALDVFRQDAQAEIAAARQQAQEMETQRNDASLKAEQAAAGAAALGQQIGGLEARLVELQTANDMLSGQLAASKNELAAGATALADARRDFAEELAKLRRAHEQNEQRLAAAEKRALLEIESERAVASRVRKELQTANDRIAALETEHRSERDALRDGLATAKAELSASTARCAVLGAQLSEKDALLAERIASTDQLRQRLETMSRRLETARSEPASARPVRRSRAKAEAPNRAPVDFSGGSFVKRAATPKR
;
A
#
# COMPACT_ATOMS: atom_id res chain seq x y z
N MET A 1 -59.94 -92.17 35.07
CA MET A 1 -59.73 -93.61 35.32
C MET A 1 -60.91 -94.36 34.74
N THR A 2 -60.65 -95.29 33.82
CA THR A 2 -61.74 -96.02 33.14
C THR A 2 -62.18 -97.19 34.02
N LEU A 3 -63.46 -97.55 33.92
CA LEU A 3 -64.09 -98.62 34.70
C LEU A 3 -63.28 -99.94 34.65
N GLU A 4 -62.65 -100.23 33.51
CA GLU A 4 -61.88 -101.44 33.27
C GLU A 4 -60.57 -101.50 34.09
N THR A 5 -59.87 -100.36 34.27
CA THR A 5 -58.60 -100.31 35.03
C THR A 5 -58.85 -100.51 36.52
N ASP A 6 -59.93 -99.94 37.05
CA ASP A 6 -60.32 -100.12 38.44
C ASP A 6 -60.81 -101.56 38.71
N ILE A 7 -61.42 -102.22 37.72
CA ILE A 7 -61.81 -103.64 37.80
C ILE A 7 -60.57 -104.55 37.79
N GLU A 8 -59.52 -104.22 37.03
CA GLU A 8 -58.26 -104.98 37.04
C GLU A 8 -57.54 -104.87 38.39
N ALA A 9 -57.52 -103.69 39.01
CA ALA A 9 -56.97 -103.53 40.36
C ALA A 9 -57.76 -104.36 41.40
N VAL A 10 -59.08 -104.39 41.29
CA VAL A 10 -59.95 -105.21 42.15
C VAL A 10 -59.73 -106.72 41.92
N ARG A 11 -59.46 -107.14 40.68
CA ARG A 11 -59.13 -108.54 40.35
C ARG A 11 -57.85 -109.03 41.02
N GLU A 12 -56.86 -108.17 41.25
CA GLU A 12 -55.60 -108.54 41.92
C GLU A 12 -55.76 -108.75 43.43
N HIS A 13 -56.75 -108.10 44.05
CA HIS A 13 -56.94 -108.08 45.50
C HIS A 13 -58.09 -108.98 45.98
N ALA A 14 -58.94 -109.48 45.08
CA ALA A 14 -60.10 -110.28 45.45
C ALA A 14 -59.73 -111.72 45.87
N ALA A 15 -60.11 -112.10 47.09
CA ALA A 15 -59.81 -113.41 47.68
C ALA A 15 -60.58 -114.59 47.04
N ASP A 16 -61.77 -114.34 46.49
CA ASP A 16 -62.58 -115.36 45.79
C ASP A 16 -63.41 -114.74 44.64
N THR A 17 -63.80 -115.57 43.69
CA THR A 17 -64.59 -115.19 42.49
C THR A 17 -65.92 -114.54 42.87
N GLN A 18 -66.57 -114.96 43.97
CA GLN A 18 -67.81 -114.32 44.44
C GLN A 18 -67.57 -112.92 45.02
N ALA A 19 -66.48 -112.73 45.78
CA ALA A 19 -66.10 -111.43 46.31
C ALA A 19 -65.79 -110.44 45.18
N LEU A 20 -65.06 -110.92 44.16
CA LEU A 20 -64.78 -110.16 42.94
C LEU A 20 -66.06 -109.68 42.25
N TYR A 21 -67.07 -110.54 42.08
CA TYR A 21 -68.33 -110.13 41.49
C TYR A 21 -69.08 -109.08 42.32
N ARG A 22 -69.04 -109.16 43.66
CA ARG A 22 -69.69 -108.18 44.54
C ARG A 22 -68.98 -106.82 44.51
N GLU A 23 -67.66 -106.80 44.53
CA GLU A 23 -66.88 -105.56 44.49
C GLU A 23 -67.02 -104.85 43.13
N VAL A 24 -67.06 -105.61 42.03
CA VAL A 24 -67.34 -105.04 40.70
C VAL A 24 -68.77 -104.48 40.62
N CYS A 25 -69.78 -105.14 41.24
CA CYS A 25 -71.13 -104.57 41.35
C CYS A 25 -71.13 -103.24 42.10
N ALA A 26 -70.41 -103.17 43.23
CA ALA A 26 -70.30 -101.96 44.05
C ALA A 26 -69.59 -100.84 43.29
N LEU A 27 -68.53 -101.15 42.56
CA LEU A 27 -67.75 -100.19 41.81
C LEU A 27 -68.55 -99.57 40.65
N MET A 28 -69.26 -100.40 39.88
CA MET A 28 -70.17 -99.93 38.83
C MET A 28 -71.27 -99.01 39.40
N PHE A 29 -71.91 -99.43 40.50
CA PHE A 29 -73.06 -98.72 41.03
C PHE A 29 -72.70 -97.44 41.78
N PHE A 30 -71.74 -97.47 42.70
CA PHE A 30 -71.45 -96.33 43.58
C PHE A 30 -70.50 -95.29 42.98
N ARG A 31 -69.53 -95.71 42.16
CA ARG A 31 -68.49 -94.81 41.64
C ARG A 31 -68.81 -94.31 40.24
N TYR A 32 -69.45 -95.14 39.42
CA TYR A 32 -69.73 -94.82 38.01
C TYR A 32 -71.23 -94.60 37.73
N GLY A 33 -72.12 -94.93 38.66
CA GLY A 33 -73.57 -94.74 38.49
C GLY A 33 -74.21 -95.67 37.46
N GLU A 34 -73.52 -96.74 37.04
CA GLU A 34 -74.05 -97.72 36.10
C GLU A 34 -74.76 -98.86 36.85
N THR A 35 -75.95 -99.27 36.40
CA THR A 35 -76.68 -100.38 37.02
C THR A 35 -76.04 -101.73 36.64
N PRO A 36 -75.50 -102.50 37.60
CA PRO A 36 -74.85 -103.77 37.30
C PRO A 36 -75.87 -104.78 36.76
N THR A 37 -75.55 -105.42 35.62
CA THR A 37 -76.37 -106.48 35.01
C THR A 37 -75.56 -107.77 34.90
N ALA A 38 -76.24 -108.93 34.98
CA ALA A 38 -75.56 -110.23 35.02
C ALA A 38 -74.66 -110.48 33.79
N ASN A 39 -75.11 -110.08 32.60
CA ASN A 39 -74.32 -110.19 31.36
C ASN A 39 -73.09 -109.28 31.39
N ARG A 40 -73.21 -108.04 31.88
CA ARG A 40 -72.10 -107.09 31.93
C ARG A 40 -71.04 -107.50 32.93
N LEU A 41 -71.46 -107.99 34.10
CA LEU A 41 -70.57 -108.57 35.11
C LEU A 41 -69.81 -109.78 34.55
N TYR A 42 -70.49 -110.68 33.83
CA TYR A 42 -69.84 -111.82 33.21
C TYR A 42 -68.75 -111.40 32.21
N GLN A 43 -69.06 -110.42 31.34
CA GLN A 43 -68.12 -109.89 30.34
C GLN A 43 -66.88 -109.25 30.98
N LEU A 44 -67.04 -108.60 32.14
CA LEU A 44 -66.00 -107.85 32.83
C LEU A 44 -65.14 -108.72 33.76
N VAL A 45 -65.66 -109.83 34.32
CA VAL A 45 -64.94 -110.70 35.28
C VAL A 45 -64.46 -112.01 34.65
N ARG A 46 -65.14 -112.54 33.62
CA ARG A 46 -64.77 -113.74 32.83
C ARG A 46 -64.25 -114.95 33.65
N LYS A 47 -64.74 -115.15 34.89
CA LYS A 47 -64.35 -116.26 35.78
C LYS A 47 -65.59 -116.89 36.42
N GLY A 48 -65.61 -118.21 36.56
CA GLY A 48 -66.69 -118.94 37.25
C GLY A 48 -67.80 -119.49 36.34
N SER A 49 -68.78 -120.16 36.96
CA SER A 49 -69.91 -120.79 36.24
C SER A 49 -70.94 -119.77 35.75
N MET A 50 -71.73 -120.16 34.74
CA MET A 50 -72.72 -119.29 34.08
C MET A 50 -73.78 -118.70 35.04
N SER A 51 -74.01 -119.32 36.20
CA SER A 51 -74.98 -118.86 37.21
C SER A 51 -74.40 -117.96 38.32
N ALA A 52 -73.07 -117.83 38.41
CA ALA A 52 -72.41 -117.05 39.45
C ALA A 52 -72.68 -115.53 39.40
N PRO A 53 -72.71 -114.85 38.23
CA PRO A 53 -72.97 -113.41 38.16
C PRO A 53 -74.38 -113.02 38.62
N ALA A 54 -75.38 -113.84 38.27
CA ALA A 54 -76.77 -113.57 38.65
C ALA A 54 -77.03 -113.78 40.15
N LYS A 55 -76.28 -114.69 40.80
CA LYS A 55 -76.35 -114.86 42.25
C LYS A 55 -75.68 -113.69 42.97
N ALA A 56 -74.46 -113.31 42.56
CA ALA A 56 -73.75 -112.19 43.17
C ALA A 56 -74.49 -110.85 43.01
N LEU A 57 -75.16 -110.63 41.88
CA LEU A 57 -75.99 -109.45 41.65
C LEU A 57 -77.21 -109.40 42.58
N ARG A 58 -77.89 -110.54 42.79
CA ARG A 58 -79.03 -110.62 43.73
C ARG A 58 -78.58 -110.37 45.16
N ASP A 59 -77.50 -111.01 45.58
CA ASP A 59 -76.94 -110.82 46.92
C ASP A 59 -76.51 -109.36 47.13
N PHE A 60 -75.89 -108.73 46.12
CA PHE A 60 -75.52 -107.31 46.16
C PHE A 60 -76.72 -106.39 46.35
N TRP A 61 -77.80 -106.58 45.58
CA TRP A 61 -79.00 -105.74 45.74
C TRP A 61 -79.72 -105.97 47.07
N VAL A 62 -79.69 -107.18 47.61
CA VAL A 62 -80.18 -107.46 48.98
C VAL A 62 -79.33 -106.71 50.00
N GLU A 63 -78.01 -106.81 49.90
CA GLU A 63 -77.06 -106.18 50.82
C GLU A 63 -77.13 -104.64 50.76
N VAL A 64 -77.22 -104.06 49.56
CA VAL A 64 -77.41 -102.62 49.37
C VAL A 64 -78.74 -102.17 49.97
N ARG A 65 -79.82 -102.93 49.74
CA ARG A 65 -81.15 -102.61 50.27
C ARG A 65 -81.20 -102.72 51.81
N GLU A 66 -80.51 -103.69 52.39
CA GLU A 66 -80.38 -103.80 53.85
C GLU A 66 -79.55 -102.66 54.44
N LYS A 67 -78.41 -102.32 53.83
CA LYS A 67 -77.50 -101.26 54.31
C LYS A 67 -78.03 -99.84 54.11
N THR A 68 -78.86 -99.61 53.09
CA THR A 68 -79.49 -98.31 52.84
C THR A 68 -80.84 -98.15 53.54
N ARG A 69 -81.33 -99.20 54.21
CA ARG A 69 -82.52 -99.11 55.04
C ARG A 69 -82.17 -98.33 56.30
N VAL A 70 -82.79 -97.17 56.47
CA VAL A 70 -82.83 -96.49 57.78
C VAL A 70 -83.81 -97.27 58.64
N ASP A 71 -83.35 -98.39 59.20
CA ASP A 71 -84.11 -99.14 60.19
C ASP A 71 -83.86 -98.47 61.55
N VAL A 72 -84.90 -97.87 62.13
CA VAL A 72 -84.86 -97.35 63.50
C VAL A 72 -84.98 -98.55 64.46
N GLY A 73 -84.01 -99.45 64.36
CA GLY A 73 -84.01 -100.76 65.00
C GLY A 73 -83.71 -100.64 66.49
N ARG A 74 -84.74 -100.36 67.29
CA ARG A 74 -84.82 -100.87 68.67
C ARG A 74 -85.77 -102.06 68.67
N PRO A 75 -85.40 -103.21 69.27
CA PRO A 75 -86.15 -104.46 69.15
C PRO A 75 -87.56 -104.46 69.78
N ASP A 76 -87.98 -103.39 70.45
CA ASP A 76 -89.30 -103.28 71.11
C ASP A 76 -90.22 -102.20 70.48
N LEU A 77 -89.90 -101.68 69.28
CA LEU A 77 -90.71 -100.64 68.63
C LEU A 77 -91.74 -101.24 67.66
N PRO A 78 -93.05 -100.91 67.77
CA PRO A 78 -94.06 -101.34 66.81
C PRO A 78 -93.74 -100.92 65.37
N PRO A 79 -94.04 -101.76 64.36
CA PRO A 79 -93.63 -101.54 62.97
C PRO A 79 -94.15 -100.23 62.38
N ASP A 80 -95.34 -99.78 62.80
CA ASP A 80 -95.93 -98.51 62.37
C ASP A 80 -95.14 -97.30 62.89
N VAL A 81 -94.57 -97.39 64.09
CA VAL A 81 -93.76 -96.32 64.71
C VAL A 81 -92.38 -96.25 64.06
N ALA A 82 -91.75 -97.40 63.79
CA ALA A 82 -90.46 -97.45 63.08
C ALA A 82 -90.58 -96.87 61.66
N LYS A 83 -91.69 -97.17 60.96
CA LYS A 83 -91.99 -96.59 59.64
C LYS A 83 -92.17 -95.08 59.71
N ALA A 84 -92.98 -94.58 60.66
CA ALA A 84 -93.18 -93.14 60.85
C ALA A 84 -91.87 -92.41 61.22
N ALA A 85 -91.01 -93.02 62.04
CA ALA A 85 -89.72 -92.45 62.41
C ALA A 85 -88.73 -92.42 61.23
N GLY A 86 -88.71 -93.46 60.38
CA GLY A 86 -87.92 -93.49 59.15
C GLY A 86 -88.41 -92.46 58.11
N GLU A 87 -89.72 -92.28 57.97
CA GLU A 87 -90.32 -91.24 57.12
C GLU A 87 -89.97 -89.83 57.63
N LEU A 88 -90.00 -89.61 58.95
CA LEU A 88 -89.58 -88.36 59.56
C LEU A 88 -88.08 -88.08 59.35
N ALA A 89 -87.22 -89.08 59.52
CA ALA A 89 -85.78 -88.96 59.30
C ALA A 89 -85.45 -88.66 57.81
N ALA A 90 -86.12 -89.34 56.87
CA ALA A 90 -85.98 -89.07 55.45
C ALA A 90 -86.46 -87.66 55.07
N ASN A 91 -87.58 -87.22 55.64
CA ASN A 91 -88.09 -85.86 55.45
C ASN A 91 -87.15 -84.80 56.02
N LEU A 92 -86.62 -85.00 57.23
CA LEU A 92 -85.63 -84.11 57.84
C LEU A 92 -84.36 -84.03 56.99
N TRP A 93 -83.83 -85.18 56.54
CA TRP A 93 -82.67 -85.22 55.66
C TRP A 93 -82.90 -84.44 54.36
N ARG A 94 -84.06 -84.64 53.71
CA ARG A 94 -84.42 -83.90 52.50
C ARG A 94 -84.50 -82.40 52.77
N LEU A 95 -85.21 -81.98 53.82
CA LEU A 95 -85.35 -80.56 54.19
C LEU A 95 -84.00 -79.93 54.53
N SER A 96 -83.12 -80.64 55.23
CA SER A 96 -81.76 -80.17 55.51
C SER A 96 -80.92 -80.04 54.24
N ASN A 97 -81.03 -80.99 53.32
CA ASN A 97 -80.31 -80.96 52.04
C ASN A 97 -80.84 -79.84 51.12
N ASP A 98 -82.16 -79.63 51.08
CA ASP A 98 -82.80 -78.53 50.34
C ASP A 98 -82.38 -77.17 50.93
N ALA A 99 -82.33 -77.04 52.26
CA ALA A 99 -81.84 -75.83 52.92
C ALA A 99 -80.34 -75.59 52.68
N ALA A 100 -79.52 -76.65 52.72
CA ALA A 100 -78.09 -76.56 52.47
C ALA A 100 -77.78 -76.20 51.01
N THR A 101 -78.52 -76.78 50.05
CA THR A 101 -78.38 -76.44 48.62
C THR A 101 -78.83 -75.01 48.34
N ALA A 102 -79.96 -74.57 48.91
CA ALA A 102 -80.40 -73.19 48.79
C ALA A 102 -79.37 -72.20 49.38
N ALA A 103 -78.81 -72.48 50.56
CA ALA A 103 -77.77 -71.63 51.17
C ALA A 103 -76.48 -71.60 50.33
N LEU A 104 -76.09 -72.73 49.74
CA LEU A 104 -74.93 -72.83 48.86
C LEU A 104 -75.14 -72.05 47.55
N ASP A 105 -76.34 -72.06 46.99
CA ASP A 105 -76.67 -71.30 45.79
C ASP A 105 -76.67 -69.79 46.05
N VAL A 106 -77.18 -69.34 47.20
CA VAL A 106 -77.05 -67.93 47.64
C VAL A 106 -75.57 -67.55 47.78
N PHE A 107 -74.77 -68.35 48.49
CA PHE A 107 -73.34 -68.08 48.64
C PHE A 107 -72.60 -68.05 47.30
N ARG A 108 -72.96 -68.92 46.35
CA ARG A 108 -72.39 -68.89 44.99
C ARG A 108 -72.76 -67.62 44.24
N GLN A 109 -74.00 -67.14 44.35
CA GLN A 109 -74.43 -65.90 43.73
C GLN A 109 -73.70 -64.68 44.33
N ASP A 110 -73.58 -64.62 45.66
CA ASP A 110 -72.87 -63.54 46.34
C ASP A 110 -71.38 -63.53 45.96
N ALA A 111 -70.72 -64.69 45.98
CA ALA A 111 -69.33 -64.82 45.56
C ALA A 111 -69.13 -64.45 44.08
N GLN A 112 -70.06 -64.83 43.20
CA GLN A 112 -70.01 -64.43 41.79
C GLN A 112 -70.21 -62.92 41.61
N ALA A 113 -71.09 -62.30 42.39
CA ALA A 113 -71.31 -60.86 42.39
C ALA A 113 -70.07 -60.10 42.88
N GLU A 114 -69.43 -60.55 43.96
CA GLU A 114 -68.18 -59.96 44.46
C GLU A 114 -67.04 -60.10 43.44
N ILE A 115 -66.88 -61.28 42.81
CA ILE A 115 -65.88 -61.48 41.76
C ILE A 115 -66.15 -60.58 40.56
N ALA A 116 -67.41 -60.41 40.16
CA ALA A 116 -67.77 -59.52 39.05
C ALA A 116 -67.47 -58.05 39.40
N ALA A 117 -67.82 -57.60 40.59
CA ALA A 117 -67.53 -56.25 41.07
C ALA A 117 -66.02 -55.99 41.16
N ALA A 118 -65.24 -56.92 41.72
CA ALA A 118 -63.79 -56.82 41.80
C ALA A 118 -63.13 -56.77 40.41
N ARG A 119 -63.65 -57.54 39.44
CA ARG A 119 -63.17 -57.50 38.04
C ARG A 119 -63.48 -56.18 37.36
N GLN A 120 -64.68 -55.63 37.57
CA GLN A 120 -65.04 -54.32 37.03
C GLN A 120 -64.15 -53.23 37.60
N GLN A 121 -63.93 -53.20 38.92
CA GLN A 121 -63.02 -52.25 39.56
C GLN A 121 -61.58 -52.41 39.05
N ALA A 122 -61.08 -53.63 38.88
CA ALA A 122 -59.76 -53.87 38.31
C ALA A 122 -59.63 -53.32 36.89
N GLN A 123 -60.64 -53.53 36.04
CA GLN A 123 -60.67 -52.98 34.68
C GLN A 123 -60.73 -51.46 34.68
N GLU A 124 -61.55 -50.85 35.53
CA GLU A 124 -61.61 -49.39 35.67
C GLU A 124 -60.26 -48.82 36.10
N MET A 125 -59.60 -49.41 37.10
CA MET A 125 -58.28 -48.98 37.53
C MET A 125 -57.20 -49.18 36.46
N GLU A 126 -57.26 -50.27 35.68
CA GLU A 126 -56.37 -50.49 34.53
C GLU A 126 -56.58 -49.43 33.45
N THR A 127 -57.83 -49.10 33.11
CA THR A 127 -58.11 -48.04 32.11
C THR A 127 -57.62 -46.68 32.60
N GLN A 128 -57.88 -46.31 33.86
CA GLN A 128 -57.38 -45.06 34.45
C GLN A 128 -55.84 -45.01 34.47
N ARG A 129 -55.19 -46.13 34.79
CA ARG A 129 -53.72 -46.24 34.75
C ARG A 129 -53.19 -46.07 33.33
N ASN A 130 -53.81 -46.70 32.34
CA ASN A 130 -53.40 -46.59 30.94
C ASN A 130 -53.59 -45.16 30.42
N ASP A 131 -54.70 -44.51 30.76
CA ASP A 131 -54.97 -43.11 30.42
C ASP A 131 -53.96 -42.16 31.08
N ALA A 132 -53.61 -42.41 32.35
CA ALA A 132 -52.59 -41.65 33.06
C ALA A 132 -51.20 -41.86 32.43
N SER A 133 -50.86 -43.08 32.03
CA SER A 133 -49.60 -43.39 31.32
C SER A 133 -49.52 -42.65 30.00
N LEU A 134 -50.59 -42.69 29.19
CA LEU A 134 -50.64 -42.01 27.90
C LEU A 134 -50.47 -40.49 28.07
N LYS A 135 -51.16 -39.87 29.04
CA LYS A 135 -51.01 -38.44 29.35
C LYS A 135 -49.60 -38.10 29.80
N ALA A 136 -48.97 -38.95 30.62
CA ALA A 136 -47.60 -38.76 31.06
C ALA A 136 -46.60 -38.86 29.90
N GLU A 137 -46.77 -39.82 29.00
CA GLU A 137 -45.95 -39.98 27.79
C GLU A 137 -46.09 -38.78 26.85
N GLN A 138 -47.32 -38.29 26.64
CA GLN A 138 -47.56 -37.08 25.83
C GLN A 138 -46.91 -35.83 26.45
N ALA A 139 -47.02 -35.67 27.77
CA ALA A 139 -46.37 -34.57 28.48
C ALA A 139 -44.83 -34.66 28.40
N ALA A 140 -44.26 -35.86 28.54
CA ALA A 140 -42.83 -36.10 28.42
C ALA A 140 -42.33 -35.82 26.99
N ALA A 141 -43.08 -36.25 25.97
CA ALA A 141 -42.77 -35.96 24.57
C ALA A 141 -42.84 -34.46 24.27
N GLY A 142 -43.85 -33.77 24.80
CA GLY A 142 -43.98 -32.31 24.68
C GLY A 142 -42.82 -31.57 25.37
N ALA A 143 -42.44 -31.98 26.58
CA ALA A 143 -41.30 -31.41 27.30
C ALA A 143 -39.97 -31.64 26.56
N ALA A 144 -39.77 -32.83 25.98
CA ALA A 144 -38.60 -33.12 25.17
C ALA A 144 -38.53 -32.25 23.89
N ALA A 145 -39.67 -32.08 23.20
CA ALA A 145 -39.74 -31.22 22.02
C ALA A 145 -39.45 -29.74 22.35
N LEU A 146 -40.02 -29.22 23.44
CA LEU A 146 -39.71 -27.87 23.92
C LEU A 146 -38.24 -27.74 24.34
N GLY A 147 -37.67 -28.75 25.00
CA GLY A 147 -36.25 -28.77 25.35
C GLY A 147 -35.34 -28.69 24.11
N GLN A 148 -35.68 -29.41 23.03
CA GLN A 148 -34.97 -29.30 21.76
C GLN A 148 -35.11 -27.92 21.11
N GLN A 149 -36.30 -27.31 21.17
CA GLN A 149 -36.53 -25.96 20.65
C GLN A 149 -35.72 -24.91 21.43
N ILE A 150 -35.71 -25.01 22.77
CA ILE A 150 -34.94 -24.12 23.64
C ILE A 150 -33.44 -24.25 23.33
N GLY A 151 -32.90 -25.48 23.29
CA GLY A 151 -31.49 -25.69 22.94
C GLY A 151 -31.14 -25.18 21.55
N GLY A 152 -32.04 -25.33 20.57
CA GLY A 152 -31.86 -24.76 19.22
C GLY A 152 -31.87 -23.23 19.20
N LEU A 153 -32.72 -22.59 20.01
CA LEU A 153 -32.76 -21.13 20.14
C LEU A 153 -31.53 -20.59 20.88
N GLU A 154 -31.07 -21.27 21.93
CA GLU A 154 -29.85 -20.92 22.67
C GLU A 154 -28.62 -20.98 21.77
N ALA A 155 -28.48 -22.04 20.96
CA ALA A 155 -27.40 -22.16 19.98
C ALA A 155 -27.40 -20.99 18.99
N ARG A 156 -28.56 -20.64 18.43
CA ARG A 156 -28.71 -19.47 17.54
C ARG A 156 -28.40 -18.15 18.23
N LEU A 157 -28.74 -18.02 19.51
CA LEU A 157 -28.45 -16.82 20.29
C LEU A 157 -26.93 -16.66 20.44
N VAL A 158 -26.21 -17.73 20.77
CA VAL A 158 -24.74 -17.72 20.83
C VAL A 158 -24.11 -17.42 19.47
N GLU A 159 -24.61 -18.01 18.38
CA GLU A 159 -24.17 -17.69 17.01
C GLU A 159 -24.37 -16.21 16.67
N LEU A 160 -25.53 -15.64 17.01
CA LEU A 160 -25.81 -14.22 16.77
C LEU A 160 -24.95 -13.30 17.65
N GLN A 161 -24.71 -13.67 18.91
CA GLN A 161 -23.82 -12.91 19.80
C GLN A 161 -22.39 -12.89 19.28
N THR A 162 -21.85 -14.06 18.93
CA THR A 162 -20.48 -14.16 18.38
C THR A 162 -20.35 -13.41 17.05
N ALA A 163 -21.36 -13.46 16.18
CA ALA A 163 -21.39 -12.66 14.96
C ALA A 163 -21.45 -11.15 15.26
N ASN A 164 -22.23 -10.73 16.26
CA ASN A 164 -22.31 -9.34 16.67
C ASN A 164 -20.99 -8.82 17.26
N ASP A 165 -20.33 -9.61 18.10
CA ASP A 165 -19.03 -9.29 18.67
C ASP A 165 -17.97 -9.14 17.58
N MET A 166 -17.97 -10.05 16.61
CA MET A 166 -17.07 -10.00 15.46
C MET A 166 -17.30 -8.75 14.61
N LEU A 167 -18.55 -8.45 14.25
CA LEU A 167 -18.90 -7.24 13.48
C LEU A 167 -18.58 -5.96 14.27
N SER A 168 -18.81 -5.95 15.58
CA SER A 168 -18.46 -4.82 16.46
C SER A 168 -16.95 -4.61 16.52
N GLY A 169 -16.17 -5.70 16.59
CA GLY A 169 -14.71 -5.67 16.52
C GLY A 169 -14.20 -5.12 15.18
N GLN A 170 -14.78 -5.57 14.06
CA GLN A 170 -14.44 -5.05 12.72
C GLN A 170 -14.78 -3.56 12.58
N LEU A 171 -15.94 -3.14 13.09
CA LEU A 171 -16.34 -1.74 13.08
C LEU A 171 -15.36 -0.88 13.90
N ALA A 172 -14.96 -1.35 15.08
CA ALA A 172 -13.98 -0.65 15.91
C ALA A 172 -12.61 -0.54 15.21
N ALA A 173 -12.14 -1.63 14.58
CA ALA A 173 -10.90 -1.61 13.80
C ALA A 173 -10.96 -0.60 12.64
N SER A 174 -12.03 -0.63 11.84
CA SER A 174 -12.22 0.32 10.74
C SER A 174 -12.28 1.79 11.20
N LYS A 175 -12.88 2.05 12.37
CA LYS A 175 -12.93 3.41 12.95
C LYS A 175 -11.55 3.87 13.38
N ASN A 176 -10.74 2.99 13.96
CA ASN A 176 -9.38 3.28 14.34
C ASN A 176 -8.49 3.54 13.11
N GLU A 177 -8.65 2.75 12.04
CA GLU A 177 -7.95 2.98 10.77
C GLU A 177 -8.34 4.31 10.12
N LEU A 178 -9.64 4.67 10.11
CA LEU A 178 -10.10 5.97 9.62
C LEU A 178 -9.56 7.12 10.46
N ALA A 179 -9.53 6.98 11.78
CA ALA A 179 -8.97 7.99 12.67
C ALA A 179 -7.46 8.17 12.44
N ALA A 180 -6.71 7.07 12.36
CA ALA A 180 -5.28 7.08 12.07
C ALA A 180 -4.97 7.67 10.68
N GLY A 181 -5.79 7.33 9.67
CA GLY A 181 -5.70 7.92 8.34
C GLY A 181 -5.99 9.42 8.35
N ALA A 182 -6.99 9.87 9.11
CA ALA A 182 -7.32 11.28 9.24
C ALA A 182 -6.20 12.09 9.92
N THR A 183 -5.57 11.54 10.97
CA THR A 183 -4.42 12.18 11.63
C THR A 183 -3.22 12.24 10.69
N ALA A 184 -2.88 11.13 10.01
CA ALA A 184 -1.76 11.10 9.06
C ALA A 184 -1.96 12.09 7.90
N LEU A 185 -3.19 12.24 7.41
CA LEU A 185 -3.52 13.21 6.36
C LEU A 185 -3.42 14.65 6.87
N ALA A 186 -3.86 14.92 8.11
CA ALA A 186 -3.71 16.24 8.74
C ALA A 186 -2.24 16.62 8.93
N ASP A 187 -1.41 15.68 9.39
CA ASP A 187 0.03 15.85 9.56
C ASP A 187 0.72 16.09 8.21
N ALA A 188 0.44 15.28 7.19
CA ALA A 188 0.97 15.49 5.85
C ALA A 188 0.58 16.85 5.26
N ARG A 189 -0.69 17.29 5.44
CA ARG A 189 -1.13 18.63 5.02
C ARG A 189 -0.36 19.73 5.73
N ARG A 190 -0.07 19.56 7.03
CA ARG A 190 0.73 20.51 7.80
C ARG A 190 2.16 20.58 7.27
N ASP A 191 2.80 19.43 7.08
CA ASP A 191 4.17 19.35 6.57
C ASP A 191 4.28 19.99 5.17
N PHE A 192 3.36 19.67 4.27
CA PHE A 192 3.32 20.31 2.94
C PHE A 192 3.10 21.83 3.03
N ALA A 193 2.26 22.31 3.95
CA ALA A 193 2.07 23.74 4.15
C ALA A 193 3.37 24.42 4.66
N GLU A 194 4.09 23.77 5.57
CA GLU A 194 5.38 24.24 6.08
C GLU A 194 6.46 24.25 5.00
N GLU A 195 6.56 23.20 4.18
CA GLU A 195 7.47 23.13 3.04
C GLU A 195 7.14 24.18 1.98
N LEU A 196 5.87 24.37 1.64
CA LEU A 196 5.43 25.39 0.70
C LEU A 196 5.76 26.80 1.21
N ALA A 197 5.62 27.06 2.52
CA ALA A 197 6.03 28.32 3.13
C ALA A 197 7.55 28.53 3.07
N LYS A 198 8.36 27.47 3.30
CA LYS A 198 9.82 27.52 3.14
C LYS A 198 10.22 27.83 1.69
N LEU A 199 9.60 27.17 0.72
CA LEU A 199 9.84 27.40 -0.71
C LEU A 199 9.47 28.82 -1.13
N ARG A 200 8.32 29.34 -0.68
CA ARG A 200 7.93 30.74 -0.96
C ARG A 200 8.95 31.74 -0.42
N ARG A 201 9.40 31.58 0.83
CA ARG A 201 10.44 32.44 1.42
C ARG A 201 11.76 32.35 0.65
N ALA A 202 12.19 31.15 0.27
CA ALA A 202 13.41 30.97 -0.51
C ALA A 202 13.29 31.63 -1.90
N HIS A 203 12.12 31.52 -2.53
CA HIS A 203 11.85 32.17 -3.81
C HIS A 203 11.88 33.71 -3.68
N GLU A 204 11.18 34.28 -2.69
CA GLU A 204 11.22 35.72 -2.40
C GLU A 204 12.64 36.22 -2.15
N GLN A 205 13.47 35.48 -1.40
CA GLN A 205 14.87 35.83 -1.18
C GLN A 205 15.70 35.80 -2.46
N ASN A 206 15.45 34.82 -3.34
CA ASN A 206 16.13 34.74 -4.62
C ASN A 206 15.71 35.88 -5.57
N GLU A 207 14.43 36.24 -5.61
CA GLU A 207 13.95 37.40 -6.37
C GLU A 207 14.57 38.71 -5.85
N GLN A 208 14.67 38.88 -4.52
CA GLN A 208 15.34 40.04 -3.93
C GLN A 208 16.83 40.10 -4.31
N ARG A 209 17.53 38.96 -4.31
CA ARG A 209 18.93 38.86 -4.75
C ARG A 209 19.09 39.18 -6.24
N LEU A 210 18.20 38.66 -7.08
CA LEU A 210 18.17 38.95 -8.51
C LEU A 210 17.94 40.45 -8.74
N ALA A 211 16.91 41.04 -8.14
CA ALA A 211 16.60 42.45 -8.28
C ALA A 211 17.75 43.35 -7.76
N ALA A 212 18.44 42.95 -6.69
CA ALA A 212 19.62 43.66 -6.21
C ALA A 212 20.81 43.54 -7.20
N ALA A 213 21.02 42.37 -7.80
CA ALA A 213 22.06 42.16 -8.81
C ALA A 213 21.75 42.95 -10.09
N GLU A 214 20.49 42.96 -10.56
CA GLU A 214 20.03 43.77 -11.69
C GLU A 214 20.28 45.26 -11.44
N LYS A 215 19.91 45.78 -10.26
CA LYS A 215 20.18 47.18 -9.89
C LYS A 215 21.68 47.51 -9.92
N ARG A 216 22.53 46.62 -9.38
CA ARG A 216 23.99 46.81 -9.42
C ARG A 216 24.51 46.83 -10.86
N ALA A 217 24.10 45.87 -11.68
CA ALA A 217 24.50 45.81 -13.09
C ALA A 217 24.06 47.06 -13.87
N LEU A 218 22.85 47.59 -13.62
CA LEU A 218 22.39 48.83 -14.25
C LEU A 218 23.25 50.03 -13.82
N LEU A 219 23.60 50.14 -12.54
CA LEU A 219 24.49 51.20 -12.06
C LEU A 219 25.90 51.08 -12.62
N GLU A 220 26.42 49.85 -12.76
CA GLU A 220 27.71 49.59 -13.40
C GLU A 220 27.68 50.03 -14.86
N ILE A 221 26.65 49.65 -15.63
CA ILE A 221 26.45 50.09 -17.01
C ILE A 221 26.35 51.62 -17.11
N GLU A 222 25.62 52.28 -16.21
CA GLU A 222 25.54 53.75 -16.18
C GLU A 222 26.90 54.39 -15.88
N SER A 223 27.66 53.82 -14.94
CA SER A 223 29.00 54.29 -14.60
C SER A 223 29.96 54.13 -15.79
N GLU A 224 29.92 52.99 -16.48
CA GLU A 224 30.70 52.72 -17.69
C GLU A 224 30.31 53.67 -18.83
N ARG A 225 29.00 53.93 -19.02
CA ARG A 225 28.51 54.91 -20.00
C ARG A 225 28.99 56.32 -19.67
N ALA A 226 29.01 56.71 -18.40
CA ALA A 226 29.51 58.00 -17.97
C ALA A 226 31.03 58.14 -18.22
N VAL A 227 31.82 57.11 -17.89
CA VAL A 227 33.26 57.05 -18.17
C VAL A 227 33.51 57.09 -19.68
N ALA A 228 32.81 56.26 -20.46
CA ALA A 228 32.92 56.26 -21.92
C ALA A 228 32.55 57.63 -22.52
N SER A 229 31.52 58.31 -22.00
CA SER A 229 31.17 59.66 -22.44
C SER A 229 32.25 60.69 -22.08
N ARG A 230 32.90 60.59 -20.92
CA ARG A 230 34.02 61.48 -20.53
C ARG A 230 35.22 61.26 -21.43
N VAL A 231 35.63 60.01 -21.64
CA VAL A 231 36.74 59.66 -22.54
C VAL A 231 36.45 60.10 -23.98
N ARG A 232 35.22 59.94 -24.48
CA ARG A 232 34.83 60.48 -25.80
C ARG A 232 34.96 62.01 -25.87
N LYS A 233 34.58 62.74 -24.82
CA LYS A 233 34.75 64.20 -24.76
C LYS A 233 36.24 64.59 -24.72
N GLU A 234 37.04 63.92 -23.89
CA GLU A 234 38.49 64.14 -23.82
C GLU A 234 39.16 63.88 -25.17
N LEU A 235 38.81 62.77 -25.83
CA LEU A 235 39.28 62.46 -27.18
C LEU A 235 38.86 63.53 -28.19
N GLN A 236 37.61 64.01 -28.15
CA GLN A 236 37.16 65.11 -29.00
C GLN A 236 37.97 66.38 -28.74
N THR A 237 38.17 66.77 -27.49
CA THR A 237 39.00 67.95 -27.16
C THR A 237 40.46 67.79 -27.57
N ALA A 238 41.02 66.58 -27.51
CA ALA A 238 42.37 66.31 -28.00
C ALA A 238 42.43 66.41 -29.54
N ASN A 239 41.43 65.88 -30.24
CA ASN A 239 41.32 66.02 -31.70
C ASN A 239 41.15 67.48 -32.11
N ASP A 240 40.33 68.27 -31.41
CA ASP A 240 40.15 69.70 -31.67
C ASP A 240 41.46 70.47 -31.44
N ARG A 241 42.24 70.11 -30.40
CA ARG A 241 43.59 70.68 -30.17
C ARG A 241 44.57 70.30 -31.28
N ILE A 242 44.59 69.03 -31.71
CA ILE A 242 45.43 68.59 -32.83
C ILE A 242 45.04 69.35 -34.10
N ALA A 243 43.75 69.49 -34.39
CA ALA A 243 43.26 70.25 -35.54
C ALA A 243 43.68 71.73 -35.46
N ALA A 244 43.57 72.36 -34.29
CA ALA A 244 44.03 73.73 -34.06
C ALA A 244 45.54 73.86 -34.31
N LEU A 245 46.36 73.00 -33.69
CA LEU A 245 47.82 72.97 -33.92
C LEU A 245 48.16 72.71 -35.38
N GLU A 246 47.44 71.82 -36.07
CA GLU A 246 47.61 71.62 -37.51
C GLU A 246 47.28 72.87 -38.31
N THR A 247 46.25 73.63 -37.95
CA THR A 247 45.93 74.90 -38.62
C THR A 247 46.98 75.97 -38.36
N GLU A 248 47.49 76.05 -37.12
CA GLU A 248 48.62 76.92 -36.76
C GLU A 248 49.85 76.54 -37.57
N HIS A 249 50.27 75.27 -37.56
CA HIS A 249 51.39 74.78 -38.36
C HIS A 249 51.17 74.91 -39.88
N ARG A 250 49.93 74.86 -40.39
CA ARG A 250 49.62 75.20 -41.78
C ARG A 250 49.87 76.68 -42.03
N SER A 251 49.35 77.56 -41.18
CA SER A 251 49.54 79.01 -41.29
C SER A 251 51.01 79.43 -41.15
N GLU A 252 51.76 78.81 -40.24
CA GLU A 252 53.20 79.01 -40.07
C GLU A 252 53.96 78.55 -41.33
N ARG A 253 53.62 77.37 -41.86
CA ARG A 253 54.21 76.89 -43.11
C ARG A 253 53.90 77.80 -44.29
N ASP A 254 52.69 78.31 -44.39
CA ASP A 254 52.28 79.24 -45.45
C ASP A 254 53.01 80.59 -45.28
N ALA A 255 53.11 81.13 -44.07
CA ALA A 255 53.88 82.34 -43.78
C ALA A 255 55.38 82.18 -44.09
N LEU A 256 55.98 81.02 -43.73
CA LEU A 256 57.37 80.70 -44.09
C LEU A 256 57.53 80.54 -45.61
N ARG A 257 56.54 79.95 -46.30
CA ARG A 257 56.54 79.81 -47.75
C ARG A 257 56.46 81.17 -48.44
N ASP A 258 55.60 82.06 -47.96
CA ASP A 258 55.47 83.43 -48.45
C ASP A 258 56.72 84.24 -48.17
N GLY A 259 57.29 84.16 -46.96
CA GLY A 259 58.57 84.78 -46.60
C GLY A 259 59.75 84.28 -47.43
N LEU A 260 59.75 82.99 -47.79
CA LEU A 260 60.76 82.43 -48.69
C LEU A 260 60.53 82.92 -50.14
N ALA A 261 59.28 83.06 -50.57
CA ALA A 261 58.95 83.62 -51.88
C ALA A 261 59.36 85.10 -51.99
N THR A 262 59.13 85.92 -50.96
CA THR A 262 59.58 87.32 -50.91
C THR A 262 61.10 87.40 -50.89
N ALA A 263 61.79 86.62 -50.05
CA ALA A 263 63.26 86.59 -50.04
C ALA A 263 63.86 86.14 -51.38
N LYS A 264 63.24 85.15 -52.05
CA LYS A 264 63.62 84.76 -53.43
C LYS A 264 63.37 85.88 -54.42
N ALA A 265 62.26 86.61 -54.31
CA ALA A 265 61.98 87.76 -55.17
C ALA A 265 62.99 88.88 -54.95
N GLU A 266 63.35 89.21 -53.70
CA GLU A 266 64.39 90.17 -53.35
C GLU A 266 65.77 89.75 -53.86
N LEU A 267 66.11 88.46 -53.74
CA LEU A 267 67.34 87.90 -54.30
C LEU A 267 67.33 87.98 -55.84
N SER A 268 66.21 87.71 -56.50
CA SER A 268 66.07 87.88 -57.95
C SER A 268 66.20 89.34 -58.37
N ALA A 269 65.66 90.27 -57.57
CA ALA A 269 65.76 91.70 -57.81
C ALA A 269 67.18 92.23 -57.52
N SER A 270 67.89 91.71 -56.52
CA SER A 270 69.29 92.07 -56.24
C SER A 270 70.24 91.48 -57.27
N THR A 271 70.05 90.22 -57.68
CA THR A 271 70.80 89.61 -58.79
C THR A 271 70.54 90.32 -60.11
N ALA A 272 69.30 90.72 -60.41
CA ALA A 272 68.98 91.57 -61.56
C ALA A 272 69.67 92.94 -61.45
N ARG A 273 69.67 93.58 -60.27
CA ARG A 273 70.43 94.83 -60.03
C ARG A 273 71.93 94.62 -60.25
N CYS A 274 72.52 93.54 -59.75
CA CYS A 274 73.92 93.19 -59.97
C CYS A 274 74.21 92.91 -61.46
N ALA A 275 73.28 92.28 -62.19
CA ALA A 275 73.40 92.04 -63.62
C ALA A 275 73.35 93.36 -64.41
N VAL A 276 72.46 94.28 -64.06
CA VAL A 276 72.39 95.63 -64.65
C VAL A 276 73.65 96.44 -64.31
N LEU A 277 74.11 96.43 -63.07
CA LEU A 277 75.37 97.08 -62.68
C LEU A 277 76.57 96.47 -63.38
N GLY A 278 76.59 95.15 -63.56
CA GLY A 278 77.60 94.43 -64.33
C GLY A 278 77.58 94.84 -65.81
N ALA A 279 76.39 94.97 -66.41
CA ALA A 279 76.23 95.49 -67.77
C ALA A 279 76.73 96.95 -67.88
N GLN A 280 76.35 97.81 -66.94
CA GLN A 280 76.81 99.20 -66.88
C GLN A 280 78.33 99.32 -66.69
N LEU A 281 78.94 98.45 -65.88
CA LEU A 281 80.40 98.38 -65.74
C LEU A 281 81.04 97.94 -67.05
N SER A 282 80.51 96.91 -67.72
CA SER A 282 81.04 96.47 -69.01
C SER A 282 80.90 97.54 -70.11
N GLU A 283 79.82 98.33 -70.09
CA GLU A 283 79.63 99.46 -70.99
C GLU A 283 80.62 100.59 -70.68
N LYS A 284 80.82 100.91 -69.39
CA LYS A 284 81.84 101.89 -68.99
C LYS A 284 83.26 101.43 -69.31
N ASP A 285 83.57 100.15 -69.15
CA ASP A 285 84.86 99.58 -69.51
C ASP A 285 85.07 99.62 -71.03
N ALA A 286 84.02 99.36 -71.83
CA ALA A 286 84.06 99.53 -73.28
C ALA A 286 84.29 101.00 -73.68
N LEU A 287 83.58 101.94 -73.04
CA LEU A 287 83.78 103.38 -73.26
C LEU A 287 85.17 103.85 -72.81
N LEU A 288 85.70 103.30 -71.71
CA LEU A 288 87.07 103.57 -71.27
C LEU A 288 88.09 103.00 -72.25
N ALA A 289 87.87 101.80 -72.79
CA ALA A 289 88.72 101.23 -73.83
C ALA A 289 88.71 102.08 -75.11
N GLU A 290 87.54 102.59 -75.53
CA GLU A 290 87.44 103.54 -76.64
C GLU A 290 88.16 104.86 -76.35
N ARG A 291 88.02 105.40 -75.12
CA ARG A 291 88.72 106.61 -74.71
C ARG A 291 90.23 106.43 -74.69
N ILE A 292 90.72 105.30 -74.18
CA ILE A 292 92.15 104.94 -74.20
C ILE A 292 92.65 104.86 -75.65
N ALA A 293 91.93 104.15 -76.52
CA ALA A 293 92.26 104.09 -77.95
C ALA A 293 92.29 105.48 -78.61
N SER A 294 91.35 106.37 -78.26
CA SER A 294 91.33 107.75 -78.76
C SER A 294 92.49 108.60 -78.22
N THR A 295 92.90 108.40 -76.96
CA THR A 295 94.07 109.07 -76.39
C THR A 295 95.38 108.57 -76.97
N ASP A 296 95.47 107.29 -77.32
CA ASP A 296 96.64 106.74 -77.99
C ASP A 296 96.73 107.23 -79.44
N GLN A 297 95.60 107.37 -80.14
CA GLN A 297 95.56 108.05 -81.45
C GLN A 297 95.96 109.53 -81.37
N LEU A 298 95.59 110.25 -80.31
CA LEU A 298 96.01 111.64 -80.08
C LEU A 298 97.49 111.75 -79.68
N ARG A 299 98.03 110.79 -78.91
CA ARG A 299 99.47 110.69 -78.61
C ARG A 299 100.29 110.44 -79.88
N GLN A 300 99.85 109.55 -80.76
CA GLN A 300 100.49 109.31 -82.06
C GLN A 300 100.47 110.56 -82.96
N ARG A 301 99.41 111.39 -82.89
CA ARG A 301 99.33 112.68 -83.59
C ARG A 301 100.24 113.77 -82.98
N LEU A 302 100.42 113.78 -81.66
CA LEU A 302 101.33 114.71 -81.00
C LEU A 302 102.81 114.37 -81.24
N GLU A 303 103.18 113.09 -81.26
CA GLU A 303 104.54 112.64 -81.60
C GLU A 303 104.94 112.95 -83.05
N THR A 304 103.97 113.00 -83.98
CA THR A 304 104.22 113.34 -85.39
C THR A 304 104.30 114.85 -85.63
N MET A 305 103.71 115.67 -84.75
CA MET A 305 103.79 117.13 -84.78
C MET A 305 105.02 117.67 -84.02
N SER A 306 105.45 117.02 -82.94
CA SER A 306 106.68 117.39 -82.22
C SER A 306 107.94 117.16 -83.07
N ARG A 307 107.99 116.08 -83.85
CA ARG A 307 109.07 115.83 -84.83
C ARG A 307 109.15 116.86 -85.97
N ARG A 308 108.10 117.67 -86.20
CA ARG A 308 108.06 118.71 -87.25
C ARG A 308 108.47 120.10 -86.76
N LEU A 309 108.48 120.35 -85.45
CA LEU A 309 108.86 121.65 -84.86
C LEU A 309 110.34 121.73 -84.44
N GLU A 310 111.09 120.63 -84.46
CA GLU A 310 112.51 120.56 -84.05
C GLU A 310 113.53 120.97 -85.15
N THR A 311 113.13 121.53 -86.31
CA THR A 311 114.04 121.71 -87.48
C THR A 311 114.40 123.15 -87.91
N ALA A 312 114.09 124.23 -87.15
CA ALA A 312 114.30 125.60 -87.66
C ALA A 312 114.88 126.68 -86.72
N ARG A 313 115.54 126.38 -85.60
CA ARG A 313 116.38 127.37 -84.89
C ARG A 313 117.56 126.70 -84.16
N SER A 314 118.74 126.95 -84.73
CA SER A 314 120.11 126.71 -84.25
C SER A 314 120.38 127.40 -82.90
N GLU A 315 121.26 126.93 -82.01
CA GLU A 315 122.74 126.93 -82.09
C GLU A 315 123.39 126.13 -80.91
N PRO A 316 124.72 125.87 -80.90
CA PRO A 316 125.28 124.54 -80.62
C PRO A 316 126.24 124.42 -79.40
N ALA A 317 126.90 123.25 -79.30
CA ALA A 317 128.03 122.83 -78.45
C ALA A 317 127.68 122.25 -77.06
N SER A 318 128.37 121.27 -76.48
CA SER A 318 129.27 120.19 -76.92
C SER A 318 129.58 119.33 -75.67
N ALA A 319 130.11 118.12 -75.88
CA ALA A 319 130.77 117.21 -74.91
C ALA A 319 129.88 116.38 -73.95
N ARG A 320 129.77 115.04 -74.10
CA ARG A 320 130.73 113.93 -73.77
C ARG A 320 130.43 113.32 -72.37
N PRO A 321 130.82 112.07 -72.06
CA PRO A 321 130.15 110.81 -72.41
C PRO A 321 129.90 109.91 -71.16
N VAL A 322 129.67 108.60 -71.41
CA VAL A 322 129.84 107.41 -70.52
C VAL A 322 128.54 106.87 -69.89
N ARG A 323 128.26 105.57 -69.67
CA ARG A 323 128.63 104.22 -70.16
C ARG A 323 128.09 103.25 -69.07
N ARG A 324 127.46 102.12 -69.46
CA ARG A 324 127.20 100.88 -68.63
C ARG A 324 126.25 101.07 -67.42
N SER A 325 125.48 100.10 -66.94
CA SER A 325 125.56 98.62 -66.88
C SER A 325 124.13 98.05 -66.80
N ARG A 326 123.75 96.97 -67.49
CA ARG A 326 123.90 95.53 -67.15
C ARG A 326 123.36 95.12 -65.76
N ALA A 327 122.56 94.04 -65.81
CA ALA A 327 122.24 93.06 -64.76
C ALA A 327 121.19 93.46 -63.71
N LYS A 328 120.36 92.58 -63.12
CA LYS A 328 120.13 91.12 -63.23
C LYS A 328 119.03 90.75 -62.21
N ALA A 329 118.17 89.81 -62.60
CA ALA A 329 117.51 88.71 -61.88
C ALA A 329 116.66 88.87 -60.61
N GLU A 330 115.66 87.95 -60.56
CA GLU A 330 115.27 87.06 -59.45
C GLU A 330 114.76 87.68 -58.14
N ALA A 331 113.81 87.12 -57.38
CA ALA A 331 112.84 86.05 -57.54
C ALA A 331 111.93 86.14 -56.28
N PRO A 332 111.55 85.09 -55.52
CA PRO A 332 110.15 84.75 -55.24
C PRO A 332 109.82 84.66 -53.72
N ASN A 333 108.58 84.30 -53.37
CA ASN A 333 108.16 83.40 -52.26
C ASN A 333 106.65 83.59 -52.00
N ARG A 334 105.75 82.61 -51.84
CA ARG A 334 105.65 81.36 -51.05
C ARG A 334 105.56 81.54 -49.52
N ALA A 335 104.29 81.53 -49.04
CA ALA A 335 103.71 80.85 -47.86
C ALA A 335 104.29 81.18 -46.44
N PRO A 336 103.78 80.67 -45.29
CA PRO A 336 102.68 79.72 -45.04
C PRO A 336 101.78 79.98 -43.79
N VAL A 337 100.96 78.96 -43.53
CA VAL A 337 100.18 78.51 -42.35
C VAL A 337 100.90 78.64 -41.00
N ASP A 338 100.15 78.80 -39.90
CA ASP A 338 100.56 78.33 -38.58
C ASP A 338 99.40 77.75 -37.73
N PHE A 339 99.70 76.62 -37.08
CA PHE A 339 98.86 75.86 -36.16
C PHE A 339 99.78 75.41 -35.00
N SER A 340 99.47 75.78 -33.75
CA SER A 340 99.96 75.15 -32.51
C SER A 340 99.06 75.63 -31.36
N GLY A 341 98.71 74.90 -30.29
CA GLY A 341 99.08 73.56 -29.84
C GLY A 341 99.47 73.54 -28.35
N GLY A 342 98.51 73.41 -27.42
CA GLY A 342 98.66 72.90 -26.03
C GLY A 342 99.13 73.90 -24.94
N SER A 343 98.77 73.81 -23.64
CA SER A 343 98.26 72.68 -22.86
C SER A 343 97.83 73.02 -21.40
N PHE A 344 97.11 72.08 -20.75
CA PHE A 344 97.03 71.75 -19.30
C PHE A 344 95.95 72.31 -18.30
N VAL A 345 94.92 71.47 -18.03
CA VAL A 345 94.46 70.88 -16.72
C VAL A 345 94.07 71.77 -15.51
N LYS A 346 92.82 71.68 -14.97
CA LYS A 346 92.33 70.79 -13.86
C LYS A 346 90.86 71.06 -13.44
N ARG A 347 90.23 69.97 -12.96
CA ARG A 347 88.91 69.75 -12.28
C ARG A 347 88.53 70.80 -11.20
N ALA A 348 87.31 70.94 -10.66
CA ALA A 348 86.23 69.97 -10.38
C ALA A 348 84.93 70.69 -9.90
N ALA A 349 83.87 69.87 -9.71
CA ALA A 349 82.81 69.98 -8.69
C ALA A 349 81.65 70.98 -8.94
N THR A 350 80.43 70.60 -9.40
CA THR A 350 79.34 69.73 -8.84
C THR A 350 78.12 70.55 -8.31
N PRO A 351 76.91 69.94 -8.17
CA PRO A 351 75.62 70.54 -8.56
C PRO A 351 74.60 70.68 -7.40
N LYS A 352 73.31 70.81 -7.78
CA LYS A 352 72.01 70.77 -7.05
C LYS A 352 71.36 72.17 -6.97
N ARG A 353 70.09 72.37 -7.32
CA ARG A 353 68.88 71.53 -7.16
C ARG A 353 67.99 71.56 -8.39
#